data_AF-A0AAU3BSD6-F1
#
_entry.id   AF-A0AAU3BSD6-F1
#
_cell.length_a   1.000
_cell.length_b   1.000
_cell.length_c   1.000
_cell.angle_alpha   90.00
_cell.angle_beta   90.00
_cell.angle_gamma   90.00
#
_symmetry.space_group_name_H-M   'P 1'
#
loop_
_entity.id
_entity.type
_entity.pdbx_description
1 polymer ?
#
loop_
_entity_poly.entity_id
_entity_poly.type
_entity_poly.pdbx_seq_one_letter_code
_entity_poly.pdbx_strand_id
1 'polypeptide(L)' 'MAAPRTLLLARYDAQGNLAYVGRTMTLAAAAGSTVAPLLSAATGEHPRRDWPFSAEWGTGNTLDATLTEPEWWWRSA' A
#
# COMPACT_ATOMS: atom_id res chain seq x y z
N MET A 1 -4.38 -0.09 12.14
CA MET A 1 -4.03 1.17 11.45
C MET A 1 -5.28 2.05 11.34
N ALA A 2 -5.15 3.35 11.02
CA ALA A 2 -6.33 4.18 10.71
C ALA A 2 -7.04 3.65 9.43
N ALA A 3 -8.34 3.88 9.31
CA ALA A 3 -9.10 3.41 8.16
C ALA A 3 -8.64 4.11 6.85
N PRO A 4 -8.11 3.37 5.86
CA PRO A 4 -7.60 3.98 4.64
C PRO A 4 -8.74 4.52 3.77
N ARG A 5 -8.49 5.65 3.11
CA ARG A 5 -9.41 6.23 2.12
C ARG A 5 -9.12 5.73 0.70
N THR A 6 -7.91 5.23 0.46
CA THR A 6 -7.43 4.70 -0.83
C THR A 6 -6.44 3.59 -0.54
N LEU A 7 -6.41 2.55 -1.38
CA LEU A 7 -5.38 1.52 -1.36
C LEU A 7 -4.57 1.54 -2.65
N LEU A 8 -3.26 1.36 -2.51
CA LEU A 8 -2.32 1.19 -3.60
C LEU A 8 -1.92 -0.28 -3.66
N LEU A 9 -2.09 -0.92 -4.81
CA LEU A 9 -1.69 -2.30 -5.04
C LEU A 9 -0.34 -2.31 -5.74
N ALA A 10 0.56 -3.12 -5.20
CA ALA A 10 1.84 -3.38 -5.82
C ALA A 10 2.12 -4.88 -5.80
N ARG A 11 2.84 -5.36 -6.82
CA ARG A 11 3.19 -6.76 -7.03
C ARG A 11 4.69 -6.86 -7.19
N TYR A 12 5.31 -7.88 -6.61
CA TYR A 12 6.70 -8.19 -6.92
C TYR A 12 6.87 -8.67 -8.37
N ASP A 13 7.81 -8.06 -9.09
CA ASP A 13 8.25 -8.54 -10.40
C ASP A 13 9.19 -9.74 -10.25
N ALA A 14 9.67 -10.27 -11.39
CA ALA A 14 10.56 -11.43 -11.40
C ALA A 14 11.95 -11.15 -10.78
N GLN A 15 12.29 -9.87 -10.59
CA GLN A 15 13.53 -9.39 -10.01
C GLN A 15 13.38 -9.06 -8.52
N GLY A 16 12.20 -9.29 -7.93
CA GLY A 16 11.92 -9.02 -6.53
C GLY A 16 11.68 -7.54 -6.23
N ASN A 17 11.49 -6.69 -7.24
CA ASN A 17 11.11 -5.30 -7.02
C ASN A 17 9.60 -5.20 -6.88
N LEU A 18 9.16 -4.39 -5.92
CA LEU A 18 7.75 -4.06 -5.79
C LEU A 18 7.36 -3.14 -6.96
N ALA A 19 6.50 -3.58 -7.86
CA ALA A 19 5.97 -2.84 -9.01
C ALA A 19 4.53 -2.37 -8.74
N TYR A 20 4.24 -1.09 -8.96
CA TYR A 20 2.90 -0.54 -8.76
C TYR A 20 1.97 -1.02 -9.88
N VAL A 21 0.83 -1.61 -9.53
CA VAL A 21 -0.09 -2.23 -10.49
C VAL A 21 -1.48 -1.61 -10.48
N GLY A 22 -1.84 -0.84 -9.45
CA GLY A 22 -3.14 -0.20 -9.43
C GLY A 22 -3.46 0.56 -8.14
N ARG A 23 -4.60 1.25 -8.20
CA ARG A 23 -5.14 2.11 -7.16
C ARG A 23 -6.64 1.91 -7.10
N THR A 24 -7.19 1.84 -5.90
CA THR A 24 -8.65 1.92 -5.76
C THR A 24 -9.13 3.34 -6.00
N MET A 25 -10.40 3.52 -6.38
CA MET A 25 -11.06 4.80 -6.10
C MET A 25 -11.19 5.00 -4.58
N THR A 26 -11.72 6.15 -4.15
CA THR A 26 -12.01 6.39 -2.73
C THR A 26 -12.90 5.27 -2.19
N LEU A 27 -12.43 4.64 -1.12
CA LEU A 27 -13.16 3.58 -0.44
C LEU A 27 -14.35 4.17 0.30
N ALA A 28 -15.49 3.46 0.25
CA ALA A 28 -16.57 3.70 1.20
C ALA A 28 -16.07 3.47 2.63
N ALA A 29 -16.58 4.25 3.60
CA ALA A 29 -16.11 4.20 4.99
C ALA A 29 -16.15 2.78 5.58
N ALA A 30 -17.22 2.02 5.30
CA ALA A 30 -17.35 0.64 5.74
C ALA A 30 -16.22 -0.25 5.18
N ALA A 31 -15.89 -0.12 3.90
CA ALA A 31 -14.80 -0.89 3.28
C ALA A 31 -13.43 -0.51 3.89
N GLY A 32 -13.20 0.78 4.14
CA GLY A 32 -12.00 1.24 4.85
C GLY A 32 -11.87 0.61 6.24
N SER A 33 -12.95 0.62 7.03
CA SER A 33 -12.98 -0.01 8.36
C SER A 33 -12.79 -1.53 8.31
N THR A 34 -13.33 -2.21 7.29
CA THR A 34 -13.14 -3.66 7.12
C THR A 34 -11.70 -4.04 6.83
N VAL A 35 -10.99 -3.24 6.02
CA VAL A 35 -9.60 -3.56 5.62
C VAL A 35 -8.58 -3.09 6.65
N ALA A 36 -8.84 -2.00 7.39
CA ALA A 36 -7.93 -1.45 8.39
C ALA A 36 -7.31 -2.44 9.39
N PRO A 37 -8.04 -3.43 9.95
CA PRO A 37 -7.45 -4.42 10.87
C PRO A 37 -6.59 -5.49 10.16
N LEU A 38 -6.70 -5.63 8.84
CA LEU A 38 -5.91 -6.58 8.04
C LEU A 38 -4.57 -5.98 7.58
N LEU A 39 -4.35 -4.69 7.85
CA LEU A 39 -3.15 -3.97 7.46
C LEU A 39 -2.21 -3.85 8.67
N SER A 40 -0.99 -4.33 8.48
CA SER A 40 0.12 -4.09 9.40
C SER A 40 1.09 -3.11 8.77
N ALA A 41 1.50 -2.08 9.52
CA ALA A 41 2.54 -1.17 9.08
C ALA A 41 3.84 -1.95 8.85
N ALA A 42 4.55 -1.65 7.77
CA ALA A 42 5.87 -2.23 7.54
C ALA A 42 6.83 -1.83 8.65
N THR A 43 7.42 -2.79 9.36
CA THR A 43 8.33 -2.51 10.50
C THR A 43 9.81 -2.55 10.14
N GLY A 44 10.16 -2.95 8.92
CA GLY A 44 11.53 -3.05 8.41
C GLY A 44 11.94 -1.96 7.40
N GLU A 45 13.06 -2.18 6.71
CA GLU A 45 13.45 -1.41 5.53
C GLU A 45 12.53 -1.78 4.37
N HIS A 46 11.39 -1.10 4.26
CA HIS A 46 10.45 -1.37 3.18
C HIS A 46 11.07 -0.90 1.84
N PRO A 47 11.07 -1.71 0.77
CA PRO A 47 11.73 -1.40 -0.51
C PRO A 47 11.28 -0.10 -1.21
N ARG A 48 10.19 0.50 -0.70
CA ARG A 48 9.60 1.75 -1.21
C ARG A 48 9.43 2.83 -0.15
N ARG A 49 10.20 2.79 0.96
CA ARG A 49 10.11 3.76 2.07
C ARG A 49 10.08 5.22 1.59
N ASP A 50 10.91 5.57 0.62
CA ASP A 50 11.05 6.95 0.11
C ASP A 50 10.47 7.13 -1.31
N TRP A 51 9.64 6.19 -1.78
CA TRP A 51 9.10 6.24 -3.14
C TRP A 51 7.91 7.21 -3.21
N PRO A 52 7.94 8.24 -4.09
CA PRO A 52 6.80 9.13 -4.26
C PRO A 52 5.67 8.41 -5.01
N PHE A 53 4.49 8.35 -4.40
CA PHE A 53 3.27 7.85 -5.04
C PHE A 53 2.43 9.03 -5.54
N SER A 54 2.32 9.20 -6.86
CA SER A 54 1.52 10.30 -7.43
C SER A 54 0.03 10.15 -7.09
N ALA A 55 -0.55 11.23 -6.56
CA ALA A 55 -1.97 11.29 -6.22
C ALA A 55 -2.86 11.36 -7.45
N GLU A 56 -2.36 11.90 -8.57
CA GLU A 56 -3.08 12.05 -9.82
C GLU A 56 -2.09 12.00 -10.99
N TRP A 57 -2.58 11.75 -12.21
CA TRP A 57 -1.74 11.83 -13.40
C TRP A 57 -1.50 13.30 -13.76
N GLY A 58 -0.22 13.66 -13.96
CA GLY A 58 0.17 15.01 -14.40
C GLY A 58 0.27 16.07 -13.30
N THR A 59 0.00 15.74 -12.02
CA THR A 59 0.27 16.63 -10.88
C THR A 59 1.45 16.10 -10.08
N GLY A 60 2.30 17.01 -9.58
CA GLY A 60 3.41 16.66 -8.67
C GLY A 60 2.96 16.31 -7.25
N ASN A 61 1.65 16.20 -7.02
CA ASN A 61 1.09 15.94 -5.70
C ASN A 61 1.35 14.48 -5.30
N THR A 62 2.00 14.29 -4.16
CA THR A 62 2.39 12.96 -3.66
C THR A 62 1.43 12.52 -2.56
N LEU A 63 1.05 11.25 -2.55
CA LEU A 63 0.25 10.64 -1.50
C LEU A 63 1.13 10.40 -0.27
N ASP A 64 0.60 10.81 0.89
CA ASP A 64 1.08 10.30 2.17
C ASP A 64 0.55 8.88 2.34
N ALA A 65 1.42 7.90 2.09
CA ALA A 65 1.06 6.48 2.08
C ALA A 65 1.75 5.76 3.23
N THR A 66 0.97 5.04 4.05
CA THR A 66 1.55 4.09 5.00
C THR A 66 1.80 2.77 4.29
N LEU A 67 3.07 2.39 4.21
CA LEU A 67 3.49 1.12 3.61
C LEU A 67 3.08 -0.04 4.52
N THR A 68 2.50 -1.08 3.93
CA THR A 68 1.96 -2.22 4.66
C THR A 68 2.63 -3.51 4.22
N GLU A 69 3.01 -4.33 5.18
CA GLU A 69 3.45 -5.70 4.94
C GLU A 69 2.27 -6.64 5.24
N PRO A 70 1.79 -7.41 4.25
CA PRO A 70 0.73 -8.39 4.51
C PRO A 70 1.20 -9.47 5.48
N GLU A 71 0.43 -9.74 6.54
CA GLU A 71 0.78 -10.69 7.61
C GLU A 71 1.06 -12.14 7.16
N TRP A 72 0.61 -12.54 5.96
CA TRP A 72 0.62 -13.91 5.47
C TRP A 72 1.99 -14.41 4.98
N TRP A 73 3.04 -13.60 5.04
CA TRP A 73 4.34 -13.91 4.42
C TRP A 73 5.31 -14.77 5.25
N TRP A 74 5.09 -14.99 6.56
CA TRP A 74 6.04 -15.80 7.38
C TRP A 74 5.58 -17.24 7.66
N ARG A 75 4.34 -17.62 7.32
CA ARG A 75 3.84 -18.99 7.57
C ARG A 75 4.19 -20.00 6.46
N SER A 76 5.00 -19.60 5.47
CA SER A 76 5.42 -20.45 4.34
C SER A 76 6.92 -20.38 4.04
N ALA A 77 7.73 -19.91 4.99
CA ALA A 77 9.20 -19.96 4.90
C ALA A 77 9.76 -21.05 5.83
#